data_AF-A0A949LGR9-F1
#
_entry.id   AF-A0A949LGR9-F1
#
_cell.length_a   1.000
_cell.length_b   1.000
_cell.length_c   1.000
_cell.angle_alpha   90.00
_cell.angle_beta   90.00
_cell.angle_gamma   90.00
#
_symmetry.space_group_name_H-M   'P 1'
#
loop_
_entity.id
_entity.type
_entity.pdbx_description
1 polymer ?
#
loop_
_entity_poly.entity_id
_entity_poly.type
_entity_poly.pdbx_seq_one_letter_code
_entity_poly.pdbx_strand_id
1 'polypeptide(L)'
;MKYSNHPLALVAQAPLVAAPALLEADLAIPAHWCGGDVYAGPASLAPSVSVTKPSPVVIFLHGSSGLNDSTRSWQRWLAKELRLPSLAPNGLVVPGRIRYQSPAAKEVYELVHTARATELQAALACLRHCSWVDPEKIVVAGTSEGAVAVARLEPGLAVGRILYAWSCESNYFVEQHGTRFGQQEPVLNVISTDDPYFRPDNPWHGDAKQL
;
A
#
# COMPACT_ATOMS: atom_id res chain seq x y z
N MET A 1 25.10 9.49 -16.34
CA MET A 1 24.74 10.24 -15.12
C MET A 1 24.42 9.24 -14.03
N LYS A 2 25.07 9.30 -12.87
CA LYS A 2 24.65 8.53 -11.69
C LYS A 2 23.57 9.34 -10.98
N TYR A 3 22.39 8.76 -10.75
CA TYR A 3 21.38 9.38 -9.89
C TYR A 3 21.76 9.06 -8.44
N SER A 4 22.64 9.87 -7.83
CA SER A 4 22.94 9.78 -6.40
C SER A 4 21.99 10.69 -5.64
N ASN A 5 20.85 10.14 -5.21
CA ASN A 5 19.92 10.85 -4.35
C ASN A 5 19.57 9.97 -3.16
N HIS A 6 19.45 10.60 -1.99
CA HIS A 6 18.83 9.95 -0.84
C HIS A 6 17.39 9.60 -1.22
N PRO A 7 16.90 8.36 -0.99
CA PRO A 7 15.53 7.97 -1.30
C PRO A 7 14.50 8.98 -0.73
N LEU A 8 14.78 9.54 0.44
CA LEU A 8 14.03 10.60 1.16
C LEU A 8 13.86 11.96 0.48
N ALA A 9 14.36 12.19 -0.74
CA ALA A 9 13.85 13.34 -1.53
C ALA A 9 12.30 13.30 -1.69
N LEU A 10 11.69 12.14 -1.38
CA LEU A 10 10.25 11.87 -1.18
C LEU A 10 9.46 12.98 -0.46
N VAL A 11 9.98 13.66 0.55
CA VAL A 11 9.10 14.32 1.54
C VAL A 11 8.73 15.77 1.20
N ALA A 12 9.53 16.49 0.39
CA ALA A 12 9.36 17.94 0.25
C ALA A 12 8.13 18.40 -0.57
N GLN A 13 7.38 17.47 -1.19
CA GLN A 13 6.32 17.80 -2.17
C GLN A 13 4.99 17.05 -1.96
N ALA A 14 4.83 16.27 -0.88
CA ALA A 14 3.56 15.57 -0.62
C ALA A 14 2.47 16.53 -0.07
N PRO A 15 1.17 16.29 -0.36
CA PRO A 15 0.08 17.02 0.30
C PRO A 15 0.19 16.90 1.84
N LEU A 16 0.04 18.01 2.56
CA LEU A 16 0.30 18.12 4.01
C LEU A 16 -0.36 17.02 4.87
N VAL A 17 -1.52 16.52 4.47
CA VAL A 17 -2.36 15.62 5.29
C VAL A 17 -1.82 14.19 5.34
N ALA A 18 -1.18 13.70 4.28
CA ALA A 18 -0.63 12.34 4.21
C ALA A 18 0.90 12.27 4.40
N ALA A 19 1.54 13.43 4.59
CA ALA A 19 2.96 13.54 4.85
C ALA A 19 3.44 12.69 6.05
N PRO A 20 2.70 12.58 7.18
CA PRO A 20 3.13 11.73 8.30
C PRO A 20 3.28 10.25 7.91
N ALA A 21 2.34 9.72 7.11
CA ALA A 21 2.39 8.32 6.69
C ALA A 21 3.60 8.02 5.79
N LEU A 22 4.03 8.99 4.98
CA LEU A 22 5.20 8.87 4.12
C LEU A 22 6.52 9.08 4.89
N LEU A 23 6.51 9.99 5.86
CA LEU A 23 7.64 10.25 6.76
C LEU A 23 8.03 9.03 7.59
N GLU A 24 7.03 8.25 8.04
CA GLU A 24 7.22 7.02 8.81
C GLU A 24 6.99 5.75 7.99
N ALA A 25 7.10 5.84 6.66
CA ALA A 25 6.97 4.67 5.79
C ALA A 25 8.13 3.67 5.99
N ASP A 26 7.87 2.39 5.77
CA ASP A 26 8.92 1.40 5.55
C ASP A 26 9.32 1.38 4.07
N LEU A 27 10.61 1.37 3.79
CA LEU A 27 11.19 1.26 2.46
C LEU A 27 12.02 -0.03 2.37
N ALA A 28 11.85 -0.77 1.29
CA ALA A 28 12.78 -1.82 0.91
C ALA A 28 13.49 -1.49 -0.39
N ILE A 29 14.81 -1.67 -0.39
CA ILE A 29 15.70 -1.34 -1.49
C ILE A 29 16.49 -2.59 -1.88
N PRO A 30 16.53 -2.95 -3.18
CA PRO A 30 17.32 -4.07 -3.66
C PRO A 30 18.82 -3.92 -3.39
N ALA A 31 19.47 -5.04 -3.08
CA ALA A 31 20.92 -5.17 -2.87
C ALA A 31 21.79 -4.40 -3.90
N HIS A 32 21.44 -4.52 -5.18
CA HIS A 32 22.21 -3.91 -6.28
C HIS A 32 22.21 -2.37 -6.30
N TRP A 33 21.38 -1.71 -5.49
CA TRP A 33 21.37 -0.25 -5.32
C TRP A 33 22.15 0.22 -4.10
N CYS A 34 22.20 -0.63 -3.07
CA CYS A 34 22.87 -0.35 -1.80
C CYS A 34 24.34 -0.75 -1.81
N GLY A 35 24.83 -1.40 -2.88
CA GLY A 35 26.22 -1.88 -2.96
C GLY A 35 26.52 -3.03 -2.00
N GLY A 36 25.48 -3.77 -1.56
CA GLY A 36 25.56 -4.79 -0.52
C GLY A 36 24.22 -5.52 -0.38
N ASP A 37 23.77 -5.77 0.85
CA ASP A 37 22.52 -6.47 1.14
C ASP A 37 21.26 -5.63 0.85
N VAL A 38 20.10 -6.31 0.82
CA VAL A 38 18.78 -5.65 0.78
C VAL A 38 18.62 -4.78 2.02
N TYR A 39 18.25 -3.52 1.82
CA TYR A 39 17.74 -2.68 2.90
C TYR A 39 16.24 -2.91 3.04
N ALA A 40 15.74 -3.04 4.27
CA ALA A 40 14.31 -3.05 4.57
C ALA A 40 14.06 -2.52 5.98
N GLY A 41 13.44 -1.36 6.08
CA GLY A 41 13.16 -0.68 7.34
C GLY A 41 12.68 0.75 7.12
N PRO A 42 12.72 1.62 8.14
CA PRO A 42 12.19 2.98 8.05
C PRO A 42 12.81 3.75 6.88
N ALA A 43 12.00 4.43 6.07
CA ALA A 43 12.50 5.23 4.95
C ALA A 43 13.50 6.31 5.42
N SER A 44 13.30 6.84 6.63
CA SER A 44 14.17 7.83 7.29
C SER A 44 15.61 7.34 7.52
N LEU A 45 15.82 6.03 7.57
CA LEU A 45 17.12 5.39 7.80
C LEU A 45 17.68 4.73 6.52
N ALA A 46 17.00 4.91 5.39
CA ALA A 46 17.41 4.30 4.13
C ALA A 46 18.80 4.79 3.70
N PRO A 47 19.71 3.89 3.25
CA PRO A 47 21.01 4.30 2.77
C PRO A 47 20.89 5.12 1.48
N SER A 48 21.93 5.90 1.17
CA SER A 48 22.05 6.51 -0.16
C SER A 48 22.17 5.41 -1.21
N VAL A 49 21.47 5.57 -2.32
CA VAL A 49 21.44 4.59 -3.41
C VAL A 49 22.17 5.10 -4.64
N SER A 50 22.76 4.17 -5.40
CA SER A 50 23.28 4.47 -6.74
C SER A 50 22.36 3.86 -7.79
N VAL A 51 21.48 4.69 -8.35
CA VAL A 51 20.55 4.27 -9.39
C VAL A 51 21.10 4.72 -10.75
N THR A 52 21.19 3.78 -11.70
CA THR A 52 21.67 4.06 -13.07
C THR A 52 20.54 4.33 -14.05
N LYS A 53 19.33 3.84 -13.75
CA LYS A 53 18.09 4.07 -14.49
C LYS A 53 16.90 4.07 -13.53
N PRO A 54 15.88 4.92 -13.75
CA PRO A 54 14.63 4.83 -13.02
C PRO A 54 14.05 3.41 -13.04
N SER A 55 13.42 2.99 -11.94
CA SER A 55 12.94 1.62 -11.76
C SER A 55 11.46 1.56 -11.46
N PRO A 56 10.78 0.48 -11.86
CA PRO A 56 9.49 0.13 -11.28
C PRO A 56 9.57 0.08 -9.76
N VAL A 57 8.47 0.41 -9.10
CA VAL A 57 8.34 0.40 -7.64
C VAL A 57 6.96 -0.13 -7.26
N VAL A 58 6.86 -0.80 -6.11
CA VAL A 58 5.58 -1.23 -5.56
C VAL A 58 5.23 -0.43 -4.31
N ILE A 59 4.03 0.14 -4.27
CA ILE A 59 3.45 0.72 -3.05
C ILE A 59 2.67 -0.38 -2.33
N PHE A 60 2.92 -0.61 -1.04
CA PHE A 60 2.18 -1.59 -0.24
C PHE A 60 1.39 -0.93 0.88
N LEU A 61 0.05 -1.01 0.84
CA LEU A 61 -0.82 -0.55 1.92
C LEU A 61 -1.08 -1.68 2.93
N HIS A 62 -0.61 -1.49 4.15
CA HIS A 62 -0.87 -2.40 5.26
C HIS A 62 -2.38 -2.50 5.60
N GLY A 63 -2.75 -3.58 6.30
CA GLY A 63 -4.08 -3.76 6.88
C GLY A 63 -4.27 -2.97 8.18
N SER A 64 -5.39 -3.18 8.87
CA SER A 64 -5.78 -2.38 10.05
C SER A 64 -4.76 -2.35 11.21
N SER A 65 -3.92 -3.38 11.33
CA SER A 65 -2.88 -3.48 12.37
C SER A 65 -1.59 -2.72 12.08
N GLY A 66 -1.46 -2.03 10.95
CA GLY A 66 -0.26 -1.27 10.62
C GLY A 66 0.85 -2.07 9.95
N LEU A 67 2.04 -1.47 9.86
CA LEU A 67 3.26 -2.11 9.37
C LEU A 67 3.70 -3.21 10.34
N ASN A 68 3.70 -4.45 9.87
CA ASN A 68 4.03 -5.64 10.66
C ASN A 68 5.07 -6.52 9.95
N ASP A 69 5.43 -7.63 10.57
CA ASP A 69 6.46 -8.54 10.06
C ASP A 69 6.09 -9.19 8.73
N SER A 70 4.80 -9.42 8.46
CA SER A 70 4.34 -9.93 7.17
C SER A 70 4.56 -8.90 6.07
N THR A 71 4.21 -7.63 6.30
CA THR A 71 4.51 -6.53 5.35
C THR A 71 6.01 -6.42 5.10
N ARG A 72 6.83 -6.42 6.15
CA ARG A 72 8.29 -6.30 6.02
C ARG A 72 8.91 -7.52 5.31
N SER A 73 8.42 -8.72 5.61
CA SER A 73 8.87 -9.94 4.95
C SER A 73 8.51 -9.94 3.46
N TRP A 74 7.31 -9.47 3.13
CA TRP A 74 6.88 -9.29 1.75
C TRP A 74 7.77 -8.28 1.00
N GLN A 75 8.04 -7.11 1.61
CA GLN A 75 8.92 -6.10 1.01
C GLN A 75 10.35 -6.62 0.80
N ARG A 76 10.91 -7.36 1.77
CA ARG A 76 12.22 -8.01 1.64
C ARG A 76 12.25 -9.04 0.53
N TRP A 77 11.23 -9.91 0.48
CA TRP A 77 11.10 -10.91 -0.58
C TRP A 77 11.07 -10.24 -1.96
N LEU A 78 10.26 -9.18 -2.12
CA LEU A 78 10.17 -8.43 -3.37
C LEU A 78 11.53 -7.83 -3.78
N ALA A 79 12.22 -7.20 -2.83
CA ALA A 79 13.52 -6.57 -3.07
C ALA A 79 14.65 -7.59 -3.34
N LYS A 80 14.56 -8.80 -2.76
CA LYS A 80 15.55 -9.86 -2.94
C LYS A 80 15.31 -10.66 -4.21
N GLU A 81 14.11 -11.20 -4.37
CA GLU A 81 13.79 -12.18 -5.40
C GLU A 81 13.44 -11.50 -6.73
N LEU A 82 12.67 -10.40 -6.69
CA LEU A 82 12.29 -9.65 -7.89
C LEU A 82 13.19 -8.45 -8.16
N ARG A 83 14.09 -8.11 -7.23
CA ARG A 83 14.98 -6.94 -7.32
C ARG A 83 14.22 -5.63 -7.52
N LEU A 84 13.02 -5.52 -6.95
CA LEU A 84 12.18 -4.33 -7.02
C LEU A 84 12.12 -3.60 -5.68
N PRO A 85 12.27 -2.26 -5.66
CA PRO A 85 12.03 -1.47 -4.47
C PRO A 85 10.53 -1.44 -4.12
N SER A 86 10.24 -1.23 -2.84
CA SER A 86 8.87 -0.98 -2.39
C SER A 86 8.80 0.03 -1.25
N LEU A 87 7.69 0.78 -1.22
CA LEU A 87 7.35 1.74 -0.17
C LEU A 87 6.05 1.30 0.51
N ALA A 88 6.02 1.27 1.83
CA ALA A 88 4.83 0.98 2.62
C ALA A 88 4.54 2.15 3.57
N PRO A 89 3.61 3.07 3.20
CA PRO A 89 3.23 4.19 4.07
C PRO A 89 2.64 3.71 5.40
N ASN A 90 3.01 4.37 6.49
CA ASN A 90 2.49 4.09 7.83
C ASN A 90 1.24 4.93 8.14
N GLY A 91 0.07 4.45 7.74
CA GLY A 91 -1.19 5.18 7.95
C GLY A 91 -1.59 5.33 9.42
N LEU A 92 -1.05 4.50 10.33
CA LEU A 92 -1.42 4.54 11.75
C LEU A 92 -0.84 5.72 12.52
N VAL A 93 0.19 6.39 11.97
CA VAL A 93 0.78 7.59 12.57
C VAL A 93 0.11 8.88 12.13
N VAL A 94 -0.85 8.81 11.19
CA VAL A 94 -1.60 9.99 10.75
C VAL A 94 -2.43 10.54 11.93
N PRO A 95 -2.25 11.82 12.33
CA PRO A 95 -3.01 12.41 13.42
C PRO A 95 -4.51 12.34 13.17
N GLY A 96 -5.28 11.95 14.19
CA GLY A 96 -6.74 11.83 14.08
C GLY A 96 -7.21 10.63 13.25
N ARG A 97 -6.31 9.71 12.89
CA ARG A 97 -6.68 8.49 12.15
C ARG A 97 -7.75 7.69 12.91
N ILE A 98 -8.87 7.45 12.24
CA ILE A 98 -9.97 6.63 12.74
C ILE A 98 -9.47 5.19 12.92
N ARG A 99 -9.79 4.62 14.09
CA ARG A 99 -9.53 3.22 14.48
C ARG A 99 -10.86 2.54 14.79
N TYR A 100 -10.91 1.23 14.59
CA TYR A 100 -12.08 0.41 14.89
C TYR A 100 -11.66 -0.96 15.43
N GLN A 101 -12.65 -1.68 15.96
CA GLN A 101 -12.60 -3.13 16.13
C GLN A 101 -13.65 -3.76 15.22
N SER A 102 -13.40 -4.96 14.70
CA SER A 102 -14.36 -5.64 13.83
C SER A 102 -15.30 -6.55 14.64
N PRO A 103 -16.59 -6.59 14.29
CA PRO A 103 -17.25 -5.74 13.30
C PRO A 103 -17.51 -4.31 13.83
N ALA A 104 -17.53 -3.34 12.92
CA ALA A 104 -17.96 -1.96 13.17
C ALA A 104 -19.06 -1.58 12.15
N ALA A 105 -19.71 -0.43 12.38
CA ALA A 105 -20.65 0.12 11.43
C ALA A 105 -19.97 0.43 10.07
N LYS A 106 -20.68 0.20 8.97
CA LYS A 106 -20.12 0.36 7.62
C LYS A 106 -19.67 1.79 7.34
N GLU A 107 -20.37 2.76 7.90
CA GLU A 107 -20.06 4.18 7.81
C GLU A 107 -18.68 4.48 8.41
N VAL A 108 -18.32 3.80 9.51
CA VAL A 108 -16.98 3.90 10.11
C VAL A 108 -15.92 3.32 9.17
N TYR A 109 -16.21 2.17 8.54
CA TYR A 109 -15.31 1.59 7.55
C TYR A 109 -15.13 2.49 6.34
N GLU A 110 -16.19 3.08 5.79
CA GLU A 110 -16.10 3.96 4.61
C GLU A 110 -15.31 5.25 4.90
N LEU A 111 -15.39 5.80 6.11
CA LEU A 111 -14.51 6.89 6.55
C LEU A 111 -13.05 6.47 6.57
N VAL A 112 -12.75 5.27 7.06
CA VAL A 112 -11.39 4.71 7.05
C VAL A 112 -10.90 4.49 5.61
N HIS A 113 -11.72 3.90 4.75
CA HIS A 113 -11.38 3.65 3.35
C HIS A 113 -11.08 4.95 2.59
N THR A 114 -11.83 6.01 2.90
CA THR A 114 -11.57 7.36 2.36
C THR A 114 -10.19 7.87 2.78
N ALA A 115 -9.83 7.75 4.06
CA ALA A 115 -8.50 8.12 4.54
C ALA A 115 -7.39 7.31 3.88
N ARG A 116 -7.59 5.99 3.72
CA ARG A 116 -6.63 5.10 3.02
C ARG A 116 -6.47 5.46 1.55
N ALA A 117 -7.52 5.87 0.87
CA ALA A 117 -7.44 6.36 -0.51
C ALA A 117 -6.57 7.62 -0.61
N THR A 118 -6.72 8.57 0.31
CA THR A 118 -5.87 9.78 0.38
C THR A 118 -4.40 9.43 0.60
N GLU A 119 -4.10 8.47 1.48
CA GLU A 119 -2.74 8.01 1.74
C GLU A 119 -2.10 7.35 0.50
N LEU A 120 -2.85 6.50 -0.22
CA LEU A 120 -2.39 5.90 -1.48
C LEU A 120 -2.14 6.96 -2.56
N GLN A 121 -3.04 7.93 -2.73
CA GLN A 121 -2.88 9.01 -3.70
C GLN A 121 -1.65 9.87 -3.40
N ALA A 122 -1.39 10.17 -2.12
CA ALA A 122 -0.20 10.91 -1.73
C ALA A 122 1.09 10.11 -1.99
N ALA A 123 1.10 8.80 -1.71
CA ALA A 123 2.23 7.94 -2.03
C ALA A 123 2.52 7.87 -3.53
N LEU A 124 1.47 7.76 -4.37
CA LEU A 124 1.58 7.81 -5.82
C LEU A 124 2.16 9.14 -6.30
N ALA A 125 1.63 10.27 -5.83
CA ALA A 125 2.11 11.60 -6.19
C ALA A 125 3.59 11.76 -5.80
N CYS A 126 3.94 11.42 -4.56
CA CYS A 126 5.29 11.49 -4.02
C CYS A 126 6.30 10.67 -4.84
N LEU A 127 5.98 9.40 -5.15
CA LEU A 127 6.88 8.53 -5.90
C LEU A 127 7.06 8.96 -7.36
N ARG A 128 6.04 9.53 -8.00
CA ARG A 128 6.17 10.06 -9.37
C ARG A 128 7.16 11.22 -9.49
N HIS A 129 7.44 11.92 -8.39
CA HIS A 129 8.45 12.99 -8.35
C HIS A 129 9.85 12.48 -7.97
N CYS A 130 10.01 11.20 -7.62
CA CYS A 130 11.30 10.64 -7.25
C CYS A 130 12.12 10.29 -8.49
N SER A 131 13.30 10.90 -8.63
CA SER A 131 14.21 10.65 -9.77
C SER A 131 14.66 9.19 -9.99
N TRP A 132 14.53 8.33 -8.97
CA TRP A 132 14.88 6.92 -9.03
C TRP A 132 13.68 6.02 -9.40
N VAL A 133 12.46 6.56 -9.42
CA VAL A 133 11.23 5.86 -9.78
C VAL A 133 10.95 6.10 -11.26
N ASP A 134 10.59 5.03 -11.97
CA ASP A 134 9.94 5.13 -13.27
C ASP A 134 8.45 5.46 -13.02
N PRO A 135 7.99 6.70 -13.29
CA PRO A 135 6.64 7.14 -12.94
C PRO A 135 5.56 6.40 -13.74
N GLU A 136 5.93 5.77 -14.85
CA GLU A 136 5.04 4.95 -15.68
C GLU A 136 4.98 3.49 -15.22
N LYS A 137 5.75 3.09 -14.20
CA LYS A 137 5.84 1.69 -13.74
C LYS A 137 5.65 1.55 -12.23
N ILE A 138 4.57 2.13 -11.72
CA ILE A 138 4.17 1.98 -10.32
C ILE A 138 3.09 0.91 -10.20
N VAL A 139 3.36 -0.15 -9.42
CA VAL A 139 2.39 -1.17 -9.03
C VAL A 139 1.88 -0.84 -7.63
N VAL A 140 0.62 -1.14 -7.35
CA VAL A 140 0.02 -0.96 -6.02
C VAL A 140 -0.38 -2.30 -5.43
N ALA A 141 -0.14 -2.47 -4.15
CA ALA A 141 -0.43 -3.68 -3.41
C ALA A 141 -1.10 -3.32 -2.07
N GLY A 142 -1.97 -4.18 -1.57
CA GLY A 142 -2.58 -3.95 -0.26
C GLY A 142 -3.14 -5.22 0.35
N THR A 143 -3.28 -5.22 1.68
CA THR A 143 -3.89 -6.32 2.43
C THR A 143 -5.06 -5.83 3.27
N SER A 144 -6.18 -6.58 3.27
CA SER A 144 -7.38 -6.28 4.07
C SER A 144 -7.83 -4.81 3.88
N GLU A 145 -7.82 -3.98 4.93
CA GLU A 145 -8.08 -2.52 4.85
C GLU A 145 -7.29 -1.80 3.74
N GLY A 146 -6.02 -2.13 3.57
CA GLY A 146 -5.20 -1.56 2.50
C GLY A 146 -5.60 -2.05 1.11
N ALA A 147 -6.09 -3.28 0.98
CA ALA A 147 -6.55 -3.84 -0.27
C ALA A 147 -7.81 -3.13 -0.79
N VAL A 148 -8.69 -2.65 0.09
CA VAL A 148 -9.87 -1.87 -0.30
C VAL A 148 -9.48 -0.60 -1.05
N ALA A 149 -8.53 0.17 -0.51
CA ALA A 149 -8.05 1.39 -1.17
C ALA A 149 -7.39 1.09 -2.53
N VAL A 150 -6.62 -0.01 -2.62
CA VAL A 150 -6.01 -0.45 -3.88
C VAL A 150 -7.07 -0.90 -4.89
N ALA A 151 -8.09 -1.65 -4.46
CA ALA A 151 -9.17 -2.12 -5.32
C ALA A 151 -10.04 -0.97 -5.85
N ARG A 152 -10.21 0.10 -5.07
CA ARG A 152 -11.01 1.27 -5.41
C ARG A 152 -10.24 2.39 -6.13
N LEU A 153 -8.91 2.25 -6.28
CA LEU A 153 -8.10 3.23 -7.02
C LEU A 153 -8.62 3.40 -8.46
N GLU A 154 -8.59 4.62 -8.98
CA GLU A 154 -8.98 4.88 -10.37
C GLU A 154 -8.04 4.14 -11.35
N PRO A 155 -8.59 3.51 -12.41
CA PRO A 155 -7.80 2.89 -13.47
C PRO A 155 -6.78 3.85 -14.08
N GLY A 156 -5.62 3.33 -14.46
CA GLY A 156 -4.55 4.10 -15.10
C GLY A 156 -3.66 4.90 -14.14
N LEU A 157 -3.95 4.91 -12.84
CA LEU A 157 -3.05 5.51 -11.84
C LEU A 157 -1.88 4.59 -11.44
N ALA A 158 -2.01 3.28 -11.66
CA ALA A 158 -0.99 2.27 -11.47
C ALA A 158 -1.00 1.31 -12.67
N VAL A 159 0.11 0.62 -12.92
CA VAL A 159 0.23 -0.36 -14.03
C VAL A 159 -0.23 -1.76 -13.66
N GLY A 160 -0.59 -2.00 -12.41
CA GLY A 160 -1.10 -3.27 -11.94
C GLY A 160 -1.38 -3.25 -10.44
N ARG A 161 -2.16 -4.23 -9.99
CA ARG A 161 -2.62 -4.33 -8.60
C ARG A 161 -2.40 -5.71 -8.01
N ILE A 162 -2.03 -5.74 -6.73
CA ILE A 162 -1.96 -6.96 -5.93
C ILE A 162 -2.84 -6.80 -4.70
N LEU A 163 -3.82 -7.66 -4.54
CA LEU A 163 -4.81 -7.62 -3.47
C LEU A 163 -4.66 -8.87 -2.62
N TYR A 164 -4.52 -8.67 -1.31
CA TYR A 164 -4.53 -9.76 -0.34
C TYR A 164 -5.73 -9.61 0.59
N ALA A 165 -6.44 -10.70 0.84
CA ALA A 165 -7.59 -10.73 1.74
C ALA A 165 -8.64 -9.65 1.37
N TRP A 166 -9.09 -9.67 0.12
CA TRP A 166 -10.18 -8.83 -0.37
C TRP A 166 -11.07 -9.61 -1.34
N SER A 167 -12.36 -9.72 -1.03
CA SER A 167 -13.28 -10.54 -1.84
C SER A 167 -13.71 -9.88 -3.15
N CYS A 168 -13.46 -8.58 -3.34
CA CYS A 168 -14.04 -7.79 -4.44
C CYS A 168 -15.58 -7.78 -4.47
N GLU A 169 -16.22 -8.08 -3.34
CA GLU A 169 -17.67 -8.15 -3.17
C GLU A 169 -18.13 -7.23 -2.04
N SER A 170 -19.40 -6.82 -2.08
CA SER A 170 -20.00 -6.06 -0.98
C SER A 170 -20.13 -6.99 0.23
N ASN A 171 -19.57 -6.58 1.37
CA ASN A 171 -19.46 -7.43 2.55
C ASN A 171 -19.68 -6.61 3.84
N TYR A 172 -19.34 -7.15 5.01
CA TYR A 172 -19.48 -6.43 6.29
C TYR A 172 -18.59 -5.17 6.37
N PHE A 173 -17.51 -5.14 5.59
CA PHE A 173 -16.43 -4.15 5.66
C PHE A 173 -16.65 -2.95 4.73
N VAL A 174 -17.67 -3.00 3.87
CA VAL A 174 -17.99 -1.94 2.91
C VAL A 174 -19.50 -1.80 2.69
N GLU A 175 -19.96 -0.62 2.33
CA GLU A 175 -21.33 -0.44 1.81
C GLU A 175 -21.46 -1.10 0.43
N GLN A 176 -20.49 -0.83 -0.44
CA GLN A 176 -20.36 -1.40 -1.77
C GLN A 176 -18.89 -1.73 -2.05
N HIS A 177 -18.61 -2.82 -2.77
CA HIS A 177 -17.22 -3.18 -3.08
C HIS A 177 -16.45 -2.05 -3.78
N GLY A 178 -17.11 -1.34 -4.71
CA GLY A 178 -16.58 -0.14 -5.36
C GLY A 178 -15.30 -0.39 -6.15
N THR A 179 -15.02 -1.64 -6.51
CA THR A 179 -13.79 -2.05 -7.21
C THR A 179 -13.76 -1.45 -8.62
N ARG A 180 -12.63 -0.83 -9.00
CA ARG A 180 -12.47 -0.09 -10.25
C ARG A 180 -11.22 -0.54 -11.00
N PHE A 181 -11.28 -1.72 -11.60
CA PHE A 181 -10.19 -2.22 -12.45
C PHE A 181 -10.34 -1.74 -13.90
N GLY A 182 -9.23 -1.38 -14.54
CA GLY A 182 -9.21 -1.16 -15.98
C GLY A 182 -9.41 -2.47 -16.75
N GLN A 183 -10.02 -2.42 -17.94
CA GLN A 183 -10.28 -3.63 -18.75
C GLN A 183 -9.01 -4.45 -19.09
N GLN A 184 -7.86 -3.79 -19.16
CA GLN A 184 -6.56 -4.41 -19.48
C GLN A 184 -5.57 -4.32 -18.31
N GLU A 185 -6.02 -3.86 -17.14
CA GLU A 185 -5.16 -3.70 -15.97
C GLU A 185 -4.85 -5.07 -15.35
N PRO A 186 -3.58 -5.48 -15.22
CA PRO A 186 -3.23 -6.70 -14.53
C PRO A 186 -3.59 -6.63 -13.05
N VAL A 187 -4.39 -7.59 -12.58
CA VAL A 187 -4.78 -7.71 -11.17
C VAL A 187 -4.50 -9.13 -10.69
N LEU A 188 -3.74 -9.23 -9.60
CA LEU A 188 -3.62 -10.46 -8.81
C LEU A 188 -4.41 -10.29 -7.53
N ASN A 189 -5.45 -11.10 -7.32
CA ASN A 189 -6.19 -11.16 -6.06
C ASN A 189 -5.96 -12.50 -5.38
N VAL A 190 -5.53 -12.47 -4.12
CA VAL A 190 -5.23 -13.66 -3.33
C VAL A 190 -6.00 -13.59 -2.02
N ILE A 191 -6.85 -14.59 -1.81
CA ILE A 191 -7.62 -14.77 -0.58
C ILE A 191 -7.50 -16.23 -0.14
N SER A 192 -7.31 -16.45 1.16
CA SER A 192 -7.27 -17.81 1.72
C SER A 192 -8.69 -18.39 1.75
N THR A 193 -8.83 -19.68 1.48
CA THR A 193 -10.10 -20.40 1.72
C THR A 193 -10.49 -20.41 3.19
N ASP A 194 -9.51 -20.26 4.08
CA ASP A 194 -9.70 -20.22 5.54
C ASP A 194 -9.62 -18.78 6.09
N ASP A 195 -9.78 -17.74 5.25
CA ASP A 195 -9.72 -16.35 5.68
C ASP A 195 -10.86 -16.06 6.69
N PRO A 196 -10.56 -15.69 7.95
CA PRO A 196 -11.60 -15.56 8.98
C PRO A 196 -12.52 -14.34 8.77
N TYR A 197 -12.16 -13.44 7.86
CA TYR A 197 -12.85 -12.17 7.63
C TYR A 197 -13.61 -12.13 6.31
N PHE A 198 -13.06 -12.67 5.23
CA PHE A 198 -13.61 -12.50 3.88
C PHE A 198 -14.07 -13.81 3.24
N ARG A 199 -14.04 -14.93 3.98
CA ARG A 199 -14.65 -16.19 3.53
C ARG A 199 -16.18 -16.07 3.43
N PRO A 200 -16.82 -16.81 2.50
CA PRO A 200 -18.27 -16.70 2.28
C PRO A 200 -19.15 -16.96 3.51
N ASP A 201 -18.69 -17.78 4.45
CA ASP A 201 -19.41 -18.17 5.67
C ASP A 201 -19.05 -17.31 6.90
N ASN A 202 -18.39 -16.16 6.73
CA ASN A 202 -18.20 -15.25 7.86
C ASN A 202 -19.57 -14.75 8.38
N PRO A 203 -19.87 -14.93 9.68
CA PRO A 203 -21.15 -14.51 10.27
C PRO A 203 -21.48 -13.02 10.07
N TRP A 204 -20.47 -12.16 9.94
CA TRP A 204 -20.68 -10.72 9.79
C TRP A 204 -21.28 -10.30 8.44
N HIS A 205 -21.26 -11.17 7.42
CA HIS A 205 -21.83 -10.85 6.11
C HIS A 205 -23.36 -10.64 6.14
N GLY A 206 -24.05 -10.99 7.24
CA GLY A 206 -25.46 -10.70 7.49
C GLY A 206 -25.75 -9.69 8.61
N ASP A 207 -24.75 -9.30 9.41
CA ASP A 207 -24.94 -8.55 10.67
C ASP A 207 -24.93 -7.02 10.51
N ALA A 208 -25.43 -6.49 9.39
CA ALA A 208 -25.70 -5.05 9.23
C ALA A 208 -26.85 -4.53 10.15
N LYS A 209 -27.14 -5.25 11.25
CA LYS A 209 -28.08 -4.88 12.30
C LYS A 209 -27.46 -5.19 13.67
N GLN A 210 -26.75 -4.22 14.24
CA GLN A 210 -26.74 -3.90 15.69
C GLN A 210 -25.67 -2.85 16.00
N LEU A 211 -26.06 -1.56 15.97
CA LEU A 211 -26.15 -0.64 17.13
C LEU A 211 -26.56 0.74 16.63
#